data_AF-A0A522E3L7-F1
#
_entry.id   AF-A0A522E3L7-F1
#
_cell.length_a   1.000
_cell.length_b   1.000
_cell.length_c   1.000
_cell.angle_alpha   90.00
_cell.angle_beta   90.00
_cell.angle_gamma   90.00
#
_symmetry.space_group_name_H-M   'P 1'
#
loop_
_entity.id
_entity.type
_entity.pdbx_description
1 polymer ?
#
loop_
_entity_poly.entity_id
_entity_poly.type
_entity_poly.pdbx_seq_one_letter_code
_entity_poly.pdbx_strand_id
1 'polypeptide(L)' 'MDKQDQKNEHPRDRFKRLATLRTNAVLKRLKVLSNCANRQIYEYDEQDVDKIFSEVERKVKEAKAKFHFPKKKDFKL' A
#
# COMPACT_ATOMS: atom_id res chain seq x y z
N MET A 1 5.25 12.27 -21.20
CA MET A 1 4.29 11.16 -21.33
C MET A 1 2.93 11.77 -21.57
N ASP A 2 2.47 11.65 -22.80
CA ASP A 2 1.35 12.39 -23.35
C ASP A 2 0.02 12.08 -22.66
N LYS A 3 -0.73 13.16 -22.40
CA LYS A 3 -2.06 13.12 -21.78
C LYS A 3 -3.15 12.57 -22.72
N GLN A 4 -2.83 12.22 -23.97
CA GLN A 4 -3.79 11.85 -25.01
C GLN A 4 -4.14 10.35 -25.07
N ASP A 5 -3.28 9.43 -24.61
CA ASP A 5 -3.53 7.97 -24.69
C ASP A 5 -4.53 7.43 -23.65
N GLN A 6 -4.97 8.24 -22.69
CA GLN A 6 -5.84 7.76 -21.61
C GLN A 6 -7.31 7.59 -22.02
N LYS A 7 -7.75 8.18 -23.14
CA LYS A 7 -9.20 8.23 -23.47
C LYS A 7 -9.79 6.87 -23.89
N ASN A 8 -8.99 5.90 -24.35
CA ASN A 8 -9.46 4.61 -24.88
C ASN A 8 -8.79 3.36 -24.26
N GLU A 9 -8.15 3.46 -23.09
CA GLU A 9 -7.47 2.32 -22.47
C GLU A 9 -8.47 1.25 -21.95
N HIS A 10 -8.25 -0.02 -22.30
CA HIS A 10 -9.07 -1.13 -21.81
C HIS A 10 -8.98 -1.24 -20.26
N PRO A 11 -10.08 -1.50 -19.54
CA PRO A 11 -10.09 -1.47 -18.07
C PRO A 11 -9.04 -2.35 -17.40
N ARG A 12 -8.71 -3.50 -18.00
CA ARG A 12 -7.67 -4.41 -17.49
C ARG A 12 -6.28 -3.81 -17.57
N ASP A 13 -5.96 -3.11 -18.66
CA ASP A 13 -4.64 -2.51 -18.86
C ASP A 13 -4.49 -1.26 -18.01
N ARG A 14 -5.57 -0.47 -17.90
CA ARG A 14 -5.65 0.62 -16.93
C ARG A 14 -5.40 0.14 -15.51
N PHE A 15 -5.99 -0.98 -15.12
CA PHE A 15 -5.74 -1.58 -13.81
C PHE A 15 -4.27 -1.96 -13.65
N LYS A 16 -3.69 -2.71 -14.60
CA LYS A 16 -2.27 -3.13 -14.53
C LYS A 16 -1.34 -1.92 -14.42
N ARG A 17 -1.51 -0.91 -15.27
CA ARG A 17 -0.69 0.31 -15.28
C ARG A 17 -0.78 1.05 -13.95
N LEU A 18 -1.99 1.31 -13.46
CA LEU A 18 -2.19 2.02 -12.20
C LEU A 18 -1.73 1.20 -10.99
N ALA A 19 -1.99 -0.10 -10.96
CA ALA A 19 -1.57 -0.98 -9.89
C ALA A 19 -0.03 -1.03 -9.81
N THR A 20 0.66 -1.26 -10.93
CA THR A 20 2.13 -1.26 -10.98
C THR A 20 2.71 0.08 -10.53
N LEU A 21 2.20 1.19 -11.06
CA LEU A 21 2.66 2.54 -10.67
C LEU A 21 2.49 2.78 -9.16
N ARG A 22 1.31 2.45 -8.61
CA ARG A 22 1.00 2.68 -7.20
C ARG A 22 1.79 1.75 -6.28
N THR A 23 1.95 0.48 -6.64
CA THR A 23 2.78 -0.47 -5.89
C THR A 23 4.24 0.00 -5.84
N ASN A 24 4.81 0.42 -6.97
CA ASN A 24 6.17 0.96 -7.00
C ASN A 24 6.33 2.20 -6.12
N ALA A 25 5.32 3.07 -6.08
CA ALA A 25 5.32 4.22 -5.18
C ALA A 25 5.36 3.80 -3.70
N VAL A 26 4.55 2.79 -3.30
CA VAL A 26 4.57 2.24 -1.93
C VAL A 26 5.93 1.64 -1.60
N LEU A 27 6.49 0.80 -2.47
CA LEU A 27 7.80 0.19 -2.26
C LEU A 27 8.92 1.23 -2.12
N LYS A 28 8.88 2.30 -2.91
CA LYS A 28 9.82 3.42 -2.78
C LYS A 28 9.71 4.11 -1.42
N ARG A 29 8.49 4.30 -0.91
CA ARG A 29 8.26 4.91 0.41
C ARG A 29 8.74 4.01 1.55
N LEU A 30 8.51 2.70 1.46
CA LEU A 30 9.04 1.73 2.42
C LEU A 30 10.58 1.72 2.42
N LYS A 31 11.21 1.81 1.25
CA LYS A 31 12.68 1.96 1.17
C LYS A 31 13.17 3.22 1.87
N VAL A 32 12.50 4.36 1.68
CA VAL A 32 12.87 5.61 2.37
C VAL A 32 12.69 5.46 3.88
N LEU A 33 11.59 4.85 4.33
CA LEU A 33 11.34 4.57 5.73
C LEU A 33 12.44 3.68 6.35
N SER A 34 12.91 2.66 5.62
CA SER A 34 13.99 1.78 6.12
C SER A 34 15.32 2.50 6.37
N ASN A 35 15.54 3.68 5.77
CA ASN A 35 16.74 4.47 6.06
C ASN A 35 16.77 4.99 7.51
N CYS A 36 15.61 5.06 8.18
CA CYS A 36 15.54 5.42 9.61
C CYS A 36 16.16 4.35 10.52
N ALA A 37 16.45 3.14 10.01
CA ALA A 37 17.13 2.09 10.77
C ALA A 37 18.60 2.42 11.12
N ASN A 38 19.16 3.49 10.57
CA ASN A 38 20.53 3.90 10.92
C ASN A 38 20.60 4.48 12.33
N ARG A 39 20.93 3.64 13.32
CA ARG A 39 21.12 4.01 14.73
C ARG A 39 22.27 4.99 15.00
N GLN A 40 23.15 5.25 14.02
CA GLN A 40 24.18 6.29 14.15
C GLN A 40 23.62 7.70 13.94
N ILE A 41 22.50 7.82 13.21
CA ILE A 41 21.86 9.11 12.89
C ILE A 41 20.61 9.32 13.74
N TYR A 42 19.90 8.23 14.06
CA TYR A 42 18.61 8.26 14.74
C TYR A 42 18.61 7.43 16.00
N GLU A 43 17.98 7.96 17.05
CA GLU A 43 17.64 7.21 18.25
C GLU A 43 16.18 6.74 18.17
N TYR A 44 15.95 5.48 18.47
CA TYR A 44 14.62 4.87 18.50
C TYR A 44 14.68 3.58 19.33
N ASP A 45 13.55 3.22 19.94
CA ASP A 45 13.39 1.95 20.62
C ASP A 45 12.55 0.96 19.80
N GLU A 46 12.35 -0.24 20.34
CA GLU A 46 11.52 -1.26 19.67
C GLU A 46 10.04 -0.86 19.65
N GLN A 47 9.54 -0.08 20.62
CA GLN A 47 8.15 0.38 20.63
C GLN A 47 7.86 1.35 19.49
N ASP A 48 8.83 2.20 19.13
CA ASP A 48 8.73 3.11 17.98
C ASP A 48 8.62 2.31 16.67
N VAL A 49 9.46 1.29 16.51
CA VAL A 49 9.46 0.38 15.35
C VAL A 49 8.11 -0.35 15.28
N ASP A 50 7.64 -0.90 16.39
CA ASP A 50 6.37 -1.62 16.47
C ASP A 50 5.19 -0.73 16.09
N LYS A 51 5.12 0.51 16.61
CA LYS A 51 4.05 1.46 16.27
C LYS A 51 4.04 1.79 14.78
N ILE A 52 5.22 2.03 14.18
CA ILE A 52 5.35 2.34 12.76
C ILE A 52 4.82 1.19 11.91
N PHE A 53 5.31 -0.03 12.13
CA PHE A 53 4.97 -1.16 11.28
C PHE A 53 3.56 -1.69 11.54
N SER A 54 3.06 -1.62 12.78
CA SER A 54 1.67 -1.97 13.08
C SER A 54 0.67 -1.12 12.28
N GLU A 55 0.91 0.19 12.17
CA GLU A 55 0.04 1.08 11.40
C GLU A 55 0.15 0.81 9.88
N VAL A 56 1.37 0.59 9.37
CA VAL A 56 1.58 0.21 7.96
C VAL A 56 0.84 -1.09 7.63
N GLU A 57 0.98 -2.13 8.45
CA GLU A 57 0.30 -3.41 8.26
C GLU A 57 -1.22 -3.27 8.32
N ARG A 58 -1.72 -2.49 9.28
CA ARG A 58 -3.16 -2.19 9.39
C ARG A 58 -3.70 -1.59 8.11
N LYS A 59 -2.99 -0.60 7.54
CA LYS A 59 -3.37 0.01 6.25
C LYS A 59 -3.27 -0.94 5.07
N VAL A 60 -2.27 -1.82 5.03
CA VAL A 60 -2.17 -2.87 4.01
C VAL A 60 -3.36 -3.83 4.11
N LYS A 61 -3.73 -4.27 5.31
CA LYS A 61 -4.90 -5.13 5.55
C LYS A 61 -6.20 -4.46 5.09
N GLU A 62 -6.43 -3.19 5.46
CA GLU A 62 -7.59 -2.40 5.01
C GLU A 62 -7.65 -2.28 3.48
N ALA A 63 -6.53 -1.97 2.83
CA ALA A 63 -6.47 -1.83 1.37
C ALA A 63 -6.74 -3.17 0.67
N LYS A 64 -6.16 -4.27 1.18
CA LYS A 64 -6.39 -5.63 0.65
C LYS A 64 -7.84 -6.06 0.80
N ALA A 65 -8.48 -5.74 1.92
CA ALA A 65 -9.89 -6.08 2.17
C ALA A 65 -10.83 -5.51 1.10
N LYS A 66 -10.53 -4.34 0.51
CA LYS A 66 -11.34 -3.75 -0.58
C LYS A 66 -11.37 -4.58 -1.87
N PHE A 67 -10.41 -5.48 -2.07
CA PHE A 67 -10.41 -6.42 -3.21
C PHE A 67 -11.27 -7.65 -2.95
N HIS A 68 -11.55 -7.94 -1.69
CA HIS A 68 -12.37 -9.07 -1.26
C HIS A 68 -13.70 -8.50 -0.76
N PHE A 69 -14.63 -8.22 -1.68
CA PHE A 69 -15.99 -7.88 -1.30
C PHE A 69 -16.53 -8.99 -0.37
N PRO A 70 -16.94 -8.68 0.88
CA PRO A 70 -17.62 -9.65 1.68
C PRO A 70 -18.93 -9.97 0.95
N LYS A 71 -19.08 -11.22 0.48
CA LYS A 71 -20.42 -11.73 0.15
C LYS A 71 -21.24 -11.50 1.41
N LYS A 72 -22.33 -10.71 1.33
CA LYS A 72 -23.29 -10.57 2.42
C LYS A 72 -23.64 -12.00 2.87
N LYS A 73 -23.17 -12.39 4.05
CA LYS A 73 -23.68 -13.56 4.74
C LYS A 73 -24.65 -13.00 5.74
N ASP A 74 -25.93 -13.31 5.56
CA ASP A 74 -26.92 -13.00 6.57
C ASP A 74 -26.52 -13.73 7.84
N PHE A 75 -26.44 -12.98 8.94
CA PHE A 75 -26.22 -13.57 10.26
C PHE A 75 -27.42 -14.45 10.61
N LYS A 76 -27.16 -15.69 11.02
CA LYS A 76 -28.17 -16.59 11.60
C LYS A 76 -27.67 -17.01 12.97
N LEU A 77 -28.56 -16.91 13.97
CA LEU A 77 -28.34 -17.44 15.32
C LEU A 77 -28.38 -18.96 15.31
#